data_AF-A0A945CTA2-F1
#
_entry.id   AF-A0A945CTA2-F1
#
_cell.length_a   1.000
_cell.length_b   1.000
_cell.length_c   1.000
_cell.angle_alpha   90.00
_cell.angle_beta   90.00
_cell.angle_gamma   90.00
#
_symmetry.space_group_name_H-M   'P 1'
#
loop_
_entity.id
_entity.type
_entity.pdbx_description
1 polymer ?
#
loop_
_entity_poly.entity_id
_entity_poly.type
_entity_poly.pdbx_seq_one_letter_code
_entity_poly.pdbx_strand_id
1 'polypeptide(L)'
;MKYPRTGKLHDLVRQIDLYIQLQHEYGAGDIATILKEVEKTLGVALGEIKKLPVDAKMAAKEPNELEKIQALRPKGPRRMWEEFDREGYLERIEGALLGRFAGCTLGAPVEGWPIARMEALAAENEQAFPPTDYWEYVPDPEGMRYGLSPRRAYTRGGMKGVPVDDDVAYTLLGLLVVEDFGPDFTIEENGKAWLKYLPYACTAEDIALRNLKAGVAAEKV
;
A
#
# COMPACT_ATOMS: atom_id res chain seq x y z
N MET A 1 5.36 10.30 21.57
CA MET A 1 4.23 11.25 21.65
C MET A 1 2.94 10.42 21.59
N LYS A 2 1.90 10.74 22.37
CA LYS A 2 0.63 9.99 22.28
C LYS A 2 -0.24 10.66 21.22
N TYR A 3 -0.79 9.87 20.30
CA TYR A 3 -1.74 10.37 19.31
C TYR A 3 -2.98 10.98 20.00
N PRO A 4 -3.58 12.03 19.41
CA PRO A 4 -4.90 12.50 19.84
C PRO A 4 -5.92 11.37 19.83
N ARG A 5 -6.85 11.36 20.79
CA ARG A 5 -7.91 10.35 20.84
C ARG A 5 -8.95 10.65 19.76
N THR A 6 -9.06 9.77 18.76
CA THR A 6 -10.01 9.92 17.64
C THR A 6 -11.28 9.06 17.78
N GLY A 7 -11.38 8.22 18.81
CA GLY A 7 -12.49 7.27 18.96
C GLY A 7 -13.89 7.90 18.86
N LYS A 8 -14.12 9.03 19.54
CA LYS A 8 -15.41 9.75 19.46
C LYS A 8 -15.77 10.21 18.05
N LEU A 9 -14.78 10.67 17.27
CA LEU A 9 -15.00 11.11 15.90
C LEU A 9 -15.40 9.92 15.02
N HIS A 10 -14.68 8.80 15.15
CA HIS A 10 -14.98 7.58 14.40
C HIS A 10 -16.39 7.05 14.74
N ASP A 11 -16.74 7.00 16.03
CA ASP A 11 -18.06 6.56 16.48
C ASP A 11 -19.18 7.47 15.97
N LEU A 12 -18.95 8.78 15.91
CA LEU A 12 -19.94 9.73 15.40
C LEU A 12 -20.16 9.57 13.89
N VAL A 13 -19.08 9.49 13.11
CA VAL A 13 -19.17 9.27 11.65
C VAL A 13 -19.88 7.95 11.34
N ARG A 14 -19.55 6.89 12.09
CA ARG A 14 -20.24 5.59 11.98
C ARG A 14 -21.73 5.69 12.30
N GLN A 15 -22.10 6.39 13.37
CA GLN A 15 -23.50 6.58 13.73
C GLN A 15 -24.26 7.37 12.66
N ILE A 16 -23.65 8.42 12.09
CA ILE A 16 -24.24 9.19 10.99
C ILE A 16 -24.57 8.27 9.82
N ASP A 17 -23.63 7.42 9.38
CA ASP A 17 -23.85 6.46 8.29
C ASP A 17 -25.02 5.50 8.59
N LEU A 18 -25.03 4.90 9.78
CA LEU A 18 -26.10 3.97 10.19
C LEU A 18 -27.49 4.65 10.25
N TYR A 19 -27.57 5.87 10.78
CA TYR A 19 -28.84 6.60 10.85
C TYR A 19 -29.29 7.15 9.50
N ILE A 20 -28.36 7.47 8.59
CA ILE A 20 -28.70 7.81 7.21
C ILE A 20 -29.40 6.65 6.52
N GLN A 21 -28.84 5.43 6.65
CA GLN A 21 -29.45 4.23 6.09
C GLN A 21 -30.85 3.99 6.67
N LEU A 22 -30.98 4.06 8.00
CA LEU A 22 -32.26 3.90 8.68
C LEU A 22 -33.32 4.94 8.27
N GLN A 23 -32.95 6.22 8.22
CA GLN A 23 -33.89 7.28 7.84
C GLN A 23 -34.28 7.20 6.36
N HIS A 24 -33.37 6.72 5.51
CA HIS A 24 -33.67 6.46 4.11
C HIS A 24 -34.72 5.35 3.96
N GLU A 25 -34.58 4.25 4.71
CA GLU A 25 -35.59 3.18 4.78
C GLU A 25 -36.95 3.68 5.30
N TYR A 26 -36.95 4.69 6.18
CA TYR A 26 -38.17 5.34 6.66
C TYR A 26 -38.75 6.39 5.69
N GLY A 27 -38.11 6.63 4.54
CA GLY A 27 -38.59 7.56 3.52
C GLY A 27 -38.36 9.04 3.86
N ALA A 28 -37.37 9.37 4.68
CA ALA A 28 -37.05 10.76 5.01
C ALA A 28 -36.47 11.53 3.81
N GLY A 29 -36.98 12.74 3.56
CA GLY A 29 -36.73 13.50 2.32
C GLY A 29 -35.58 14.53 2.33
N ASP A 30 -34.79 14.67 3.41
CA ASP A 30 -33.78 15.74 3.55
C ASP A 30 -32.38 15.27 3.97
N ILE A 31 -32.12 13.97 3.85
CA ILE A 31 -30.83 13.35 4.21
C ILE A 31 -29.65 13.97 3.45
N ALA A 32 -29.85 14.26 2.15
CA ALA A 32 -28.79 14.78 1.29
C ALA A 32 -28.30 16.18 1.72
N THR A 33 -29.18 17.03 2.24
CA THR A 33 -28.82 18.37 2.72
C THR A 33 -27.98 18.27 4.00
N ILE A 34 -28.38 17.40 4.93
CA ILE A 34 -27.64 17.14 6.17
C ILE A 34 -26.25 16.60 5.85
N LEU A 35 -26.15 15.63 4.94
CA LEU A 35 -24.88 15.04 4.54
C LEU A 35 -23.92 16.08 3.95
N LYS A 36 -24.41 16.97 3.07
CA LYS A 36 -23.60 18.07 2.52
C LYS A 36 -23.01 18.97 3.59
N GLU A 37 -23.77 19.29 4.64
CA GLU A 37 -23.25 20.14 5.73
C GLU A 37 -22.21 19.40 6.59
N VAL A 38 -22.40 18.09 6.82
CA VAL A 38 -21.40 17.25 7.48
C VAL A 38 -20.11 17.19 6.66
N GLU A 39 -20.19 16.90 5.36
CA GLU A 39 -19.04 16.86 4.45
C GLU A 39 -18.31 18.19 4.42
N LYS A 40 -19.04 19.31 4.31
CA LYS A 40 -18.48 20.65 4.35
C LYS A 40 -17.76 20.92 5.68
N THR A 41 -18.37 20.58 6.81
CA THR A 41 -17.77 20.80 8.14
C THR A 41 -16.49 19.99 8.31
N LEU A 42 -16.51 18.71 7.94
CA LEU A 42 -15.33 17.85 7.98
C LEU A 42 -14.25 18.31 7.00
N GLY A 43 -14.64 18.79 5.83
CA GLY A 43 -13.75 19.35 4.81
C GLY A 43 -13.04 20.61 5.29
N VAL A 44 -13.74 21.51 5.99
CA VAL A 44 -13.14 22.70 6.63
C VAL A 44 -12.11 22.27 7.67
N ALA A 45 -12.47 21.36 8.59
CA ALA A 45 -11.56 20.86 9.62
C ALA A 45 -10.32 20.17 9.01
N LEU A 46 -10.51 19.35 7.96
CA LEU A 46 -9.41 18.73 7.23
C LEU A 46 -8.49 19.78 6.60
N GLY A 47 -9.06 20.85 6.04
CA GLY A 47 -8.30 21.98 5.48
C GLY A 47 -7.48 22.71 6.54
N GLU A 48 -8.01 22.89 7.74
CA GLU A 48 -7.28 23.46 8.88
C GLU A 48 -6.14 22.55 9.33
N ILE A 49 -6.39 21.24 9.46
CA ILE A 49 -5.38 20.24 9.83
C ILE A 49 -4.24 20.22 8.82
N LYS A 50 -4.55 20.25 7.51
CA LYS A 50 -3.54 20.27 6.43
C LYS A 50 -2.66 21.52 6.44
N LYS A 51 -3.12 22.62 7.04
CA LYS A 51 -2.37 23.88 7.18
C LYS A 51 -1.49 23.91 8.42
N LEU A 52 -1.61 22.93 9.32
CA LEU A 52 -0.76 22.88 10.51
C LEU A 52 0.71 22.80 10.08
N PRO A 53 1.59 23.61 10.68
CA PRO A 53 2.99 23.63 10.29
C PRO A 53 3.64 22.29 10.61
N VAL A 54 4.48 21.81 9.68
CA VAL A 54 5.37 20.69 9.96
C VAL A 54 6.41 21.14 10.97
N ASP A 55 6.67 20.33 12.00
CA ASP A 55 7.71 20.62 12.97
C ASP A 55 9.08 20.68 12.26
N ALA A 56 9.75 21.83 12.37
CA ALA A 56 11.00 22.07 11.64
C ALA A 56 12.13 21.09 12.05
N LYS A 57 12.14 20.60 13.29
CA LYS A 57 13.15 19.64 13.76
C LYS A 57 12.88 18.24 13.20
N MET A 58 11.62 17.86 13.02
CA MET A 58 11.23 16.63 12.34
C MET A 58 11.51 16.74 10.84
N ALA A 59 11.10 17.84 10.19
CA ALA A 59 11.35 18.07 8.77
C ALA A 59 12.85 18.02 8.43
N ALA A 60 13.71 18.56 9.29
CA ALA A 60 15.17 18.48 9.12
C ALA A 60 15.73 17.05 9.15
N LYS A 61 14.97 16.06 9.63
CA LYS A 61 15.35 14.63 9.66
C LYS A 61 14.79 13.82 8.48
N GLU A 62 13.83 14.39 7.74
CA GLU A 62 13.16 13.75 6.61
C GLU A 62 13.24 14.65 5.36
N PRO A 63 14.46 14.98 4.88
CA PRO A 63 14.63 15.78 3.69
C PRO A 63 14.25 14.99 2.43
N ASN A 64 13.84 15.70 1.37
CA ASN A 64 13.50 15.09 0.09
C ASN A 64 14.69 15.07 -0.89
N GLU A 65 15.67 15.96 -0.71
CA GLU A 65 16.82 16.06 -1.61
C GLU A 65 17.86 14.97 -1.30
N LEU A 66 18.35 14.30 -2.35
CA LEU A 66 19.26 13.16 -2.25
C LEU A 66 20.50 13.49 -1.41
N GLU A 67 21.10 14.66 -1.61
CA GLU A 67 22.30 15.08 -0.89
C GLU A 67 22.03 15.22 0.61
N LYS A 68 20.86 15.75 0.99
CA LYS A 68 20.47 15.91 2.40
C LYS A 68 20.11 14.57 3.03
N ILE A 69 19.42 13.69 2.31
CA ILE A 69 19.16 12.30 2.74
C ILE A 69 20.51 11.63 3.00
N GLN A 70 21.46 11.77 2.07
CA GLN A 70 22.80 11.19 2.21
C GLN A 70 23.57 11.74 3.41
N ALA A 71 23.43 13.04 3.71
CA ALA A 71 24.08 13.69 4.84
C ALA A 71 23.55 13.20 6.20
N LEU A 72 22.28 12.79 6.29
CA LEU A 72 21.68 12.25 7.50
C LEU A 72 21.98 10.76 7.74
N ARG A 73 22.57 10.06 6.76
CA ARG A 73 22.89 8.63 6.89
C ARG A 73 23.88 8.42 8.04
N PRO A 74 23.62 7.48 8.96
CA PRO A 74 24.57 7.14 10.00
C PRO A 74 25.90 6.65 9.40
N LYS A 75 27.01 6.95 10.09
CA LYS A 75 28.29 6.31 9.79
C LYS A 75 28.13 4.81 10.06
N GLY A 76 28.46 3.99 9.08
CA GLY A 76 28.40 2.54 9.18
C GLY A 76 29.30 1.91 8.12
N PRO A 77 29.64 0.62 8.26
CA PRO A 77 30.41 -0.08 7.25
C PRO A 77 29.68 -0.01 5.92
N ARG A 78 30.25 0.70 4.95
CA ARG A 78 29.80 0.64 3.57
C ARG A 78 30.61 -0.47 2.92
N ARG A 79 29.98 -1.63 2.75
CA ARG A 79 30.63 -2.76 2.09
C ARG A 79 30.55 -2.51 0.59
N MET A 80 31.53 -1.78 0.07
CA MET A 80 31.76 -1.70 -1.37
C MET A 80 32.36 -3.03 -1.80
N TRP A 81 31.84 -3.60 -2.88
CA TRP A 81 32.42 -4.82 -3.43
C TRP A 81 33.75 -4.45 -4.09
N GLU A 82 34.81 -5.21 -3.79
CA GLU A 82 36.11 -5.05 -4.46
C GLU A 82 36.09 -5.70 -5.84
N GLU A 83 35.30 -6.78 -5.98
CA GLU A 83 35.07 -7.50 -7.23
C GLU A 83 33.56 -7.78 -7.39
N PHE A 84 33.09 -7.79 -8.64
CA PHE A 84 31.70 -8.09 -8.98
C PHE A 84 31.56 -9.55 -9.43
N ASP A 85 31.09 -10.40 -8.52
CA ASP A 85 30.65 -11.75 -8.85
C ASP A 85 29.30 -11.71 -9.56
N ARG A 86 29.35 -11.72 -10.91
CA ARG A 86 28.16 -11.65 -11.75
C ARG A 86 27.25 -12.86 -11.56
N GLU A 87 27.80 -14.07 -11.43
CA GLU A 87 27.00 -15.30 -11.35
C GLU A 87 26.27 -15.35 -10.01
N GLY A 88 26.98 -15.14 -8.90
CA GLY A 88 26.37 -15.07 -7.57
C GLY A 88 25.40 -13.89 -7.42
N TYR A 89 25.62 -12.78 -8.14
CA TYR A 89 24.65 -11.68 -8.17
C TYR A 89 23.36 -12.07 -8.89
N LEU A 90 23.45 -12.71 -10.06
CA LEU A 90 22.28 -13.16 -10.81
C LEU A 90 21.45 -14.18 -10.01
N GLU A 91 22.10 -15.15 -9.36
CA GLU A 91 21.43 -16.12 -8.49
C GLU A 91 20.69 -15.42 -7.34
N ARG A 92 21.31 -14.40 -6.71
CA ARG A 92 20.66 -13.63 -5.64
C ARG A 92 19.50 -12.79 -6.14
N ILE A 93 19.58 -12.22 -7.34
CA ILE A 93 18.48 -11.46 -7.94
C ILE A 93 17.30 -12.38 -8.26
N GLU A 94 17.56 -13.55 -8.83
CA GLU A 94 16.53 -14.57 -9.05
C GLU A 94 15.89 -15.00 -7.72
N GLY A 95 16.70 -15.32 -6.72
CA GLY A 95 16.22 -15.66 -5.38
C GLY A 95 15.43 -14.54 -4.72
N ALA A 96 15.83 -13.27 -4.89
CA ALA A 96 15.11 -12.11 -4.37
C ALA A 96 13.74 -11.94 -5.03
N LEU A 97 13.65 -12.14 -6.35
CA LEU A 97 12.39 -12.05 -7.10
C LEU A 97 11.44 -13.18 -6.71
N LEU A 98 11.92 -14.43 -6.71
CA LEU A 98 11.15 -15.59 -6.29
C LEU A 98 10.73 -15.49 -4.82
N GLY A 99 11.62 -15.00 -3.95
CA GLY A 99 11.34 -14.75 -2.54
C GLY A 99 10.24 -13.71 -2.33
N ARG A 100 10.22 -12.63 -3.12
CA ARG A 100 9.11 -11.67 -3.13
C ARG A 100 7.80 -12.34 -3.52
N PHE A 101 7.79 -13.09 -4.63
CA PHE A 101 6.58 -13.79 -5.10
C PHE A 101 6.04 -14.75 -4.04
N ALA A 102 6.93 -15.49 -3.39
CA ALA A 102 6.55 -16.41 -2.33
C ALA A 102 6.02 -15.68 -1.09
N GLY A 103 6.71 -14.63 -0.63
CA GLY A 103 6.31 -13.85 0.53
C GLY A 103 4.95 -13.15 0.34
N CYS A 104 4.76 -12.47 -0.79
CA CYS A 104 3.51 -11.78 -1.11
C CYS A 104 2.34 -12.77 -1.20
N THR A 105 2.54 -13.91 -1.89
CA THR A 105 1.49 -14.94 -2.02
C THR A 105 1.10 -15.52 -0.64
N LEU A 106 2.08 -15.80 0.22
CA LEU A 106 1.84 -16.32 1.58
C LEU A 106 1.15 -15.30 2.49
N GLY A 107 1.55 -14.03 2.40
CA GLY A 107 1.09 -12.96 3.28
C GLY A 107 -0.26 -12.38 2.91
N ALA A 108 -0.59 -12.29 1.62
CA ALA A 108 -1.78 -11.59 1.14
C ALA A 108 -3.12 -12.05 1.78
N PRO A 109 -3.38 -13.35 2.05
CA PRO A 109 -4.61 -13.77 2.70
C PRO A 109 -4.77 -13.24 4.14
N VAL A 110 -3.67 -13.01 4.84
CA VAL A 110 -3.60 -12.66 6.26
C VAL A 110 -3.11 -11.23 6.50
N GLU A 111 -2.93 -10.44 5.45
CA GLU A 111 -2.50 -9.06 5.56
C GLU A 111 -3.43 -8.24 6.48
N GLY A 112 -2.82 -7.51 7.41
CA GLY A 112 -3.53 -6.71 8.41
C GLY A 112 -4.11 -7.52 9.57
N TRP A 113 -3.90 -8.85 9.63
CA TRP A 113 -4.40 -9.67 10.73
C TRP A 113 -3.49 -9.59 11.96
N PRO A 114 -4.04 -9.63 13.19
CA PRO A 114 -3.24 -9.83 14.39
C PRO A 114 -2.64 -11.24 14.41
N ILE A 115 -1.47 -11.40 15.03
CA ILE A 115 -0.75 -12.68 15.14
C ILE A 115 -1.65 -13.80 15.67
N ALA A 116 -2.41 -13.55 16.73
CA ALA A 116 -3.32 -14.53 17.32
C ALA A 116 -4.36 -15.09 16.34
N ARG A 117 -4.79 -14.29 15.34
CA ARG A 117 -5.71 -14.76 14.30
C ARG A 117 -5.00 -15.64 13.27
N MET A 118 -3.73 -15.35 12.96
CA MET A 118 -2.91 -16.19 12.08
C MET A 118 -2.57 -17.53 12.75
N GLU A 119 -2.29 -17.52 14.06
CA GLU A 119 -2.11 -18.74 14.86
C GLU A 119 -3.37 -19.61 14.87
N ALA A 120 -4.56 -18.99 15.04
CA ALA A 120 -5.82 -19.70 14.97
C ALA A 120 -6.06 -20.32 13.59
N LEU A 121 -5.77 -19.59 12.50
CA LEU A 121 -5.86 -20.13 11.14
C LEU A 121 -4.90 -21.32 10.92
N ALA A 122 -3.66 -21.22 11.42
CA ALA A 122 -2.70 -22.33 11.34
C ALA A 122 -3.24 -23.58 12.06
N ALA A 123 -3.81 -23.41 13.26
CA ALA A 123 -4.43 -24.51 14.00
C ALA A 123 -5.64 -25.10 13.25
N GLU A 124 -6.49 -24.27 12.64
CA GLU A 124 -7.62 -24.71 11.81
C GLU A 124 -7.17 -25.54 10.59
N ASN A 125 -6.02 -25.19 9.99
CA ASN A 125 -5.44 -25.92 8.86
C ASN A 125 -4.57 -27.12 9.28
N GLU A 126 -4.41 -27.38 10.58
CA GLU A 126 -3.44 -28.36 11.11
C GLU A 126 -1.98 -28.08 10.65
N GLN A 127 -1.65 -26.80 10.48
CA GLN A 127 -0.33 -26.31 10.05
C GLN A 127 0.49 -25.76 11.22
N ALA A 128 1.82 -25.76 11.08
CA ALA A 128 2.71 -25.09 12.02
C ALA A 128 2.55 -23.56 11.97
N PHE A 129 2.82 -22.90 13.11
CA PHE A 129 2.97 -21.44 13.17
C PHE A 129 4.33 -21.07 13.76
N PRO A 130 5.14 -20.20 13.11
CA PRO A 130 4.90 -19.59 11.79
C PRO A 130 4.77 -20.61 10.65
N PRO A 131 4.02 -20.30 9.58
CA PRO A 131 3.79 -21.23 8.48
C PRO A 131 5.11 -21.58 7.77
N THR A 132 5.29 -22.86 7.44
CA THR A 132 6.45 -23.37 6.68
C THR A 132 6.14 -23.66 5.22
N ASP A 133 4.87 -23.55 4.81
CA ASP A 133 4.37 -23.61 3.44
C ASP A 133 3.16 -22.66 3.34
N TYR A 134 2.56 -22.52 2.16
CA TYR A 134 1.34 -21.74 1.96
C TYR A 134 0.16 -22.29 2.74
N TRP A 135 -0.80 -21.42 3.05
CA TRP A 135 -2.05 -21.80 3.70
C TRP A 135 -2.79 -22.84 2.85
N GLU A 136 -3.27 -23.93 3.46
CA GLU A 136 -4.09 -24.92 2.75
C GLU A 136 -5.51 -24.39 2.51
N TYR A 137 -6.08 -23.77 3.54
CA TYR A 137 -7.36 -23.08 3.49
C TYR A 137 -7.24 -21.66 4.03
N VAL A 138 -8.09 -20.77 3.50
CA VAL A 138 -8.27 -19.40 3.97
C VAL A 138 -9.77 -19.07 4.04
N PRO A 139 -10.24 -18.33 5.07
CA PRO A 139 -11.61 -17.84 5.15
C PRO A 139 -11.98 -16.96 3.95
N ASP A 140 -13.25 -17.04 3.55
CA ASP A 140 -13.82 -16.34 2.39
C ASP A 140 -13.05 -16.63 1.08
N PRO A 141 -13.01 -17.89 0.61
CA PRO A 141 -12.19 -18.29 -0.54
C PRO A 141 -12.58 -17.62 -1.86
N GLU A 142 -13.83 -17.17 -1.99
CA GLU A 142 -14.35 -16.46 -3.18
C GLU A 142 -14.19 -14.94 -3.07
N GLY A 143 -13.88 -14.41 -1.88
CA GLY A 143 -13.59 -12.99 -1.69
C GLY A 143 -12.43 -12.54 -2.57
N MET A 144 -12.60 -11.41 -3.26
CA MET A 144 -11.58 -10.89 -4.17
C MET A 144 -10.51 -10.11 -3.41
N ARG A 145 -9.31 -10.69 -3.31
CA ARG A 145 -8.13 -9.98 -2.80
C ARG A 145 -7.63 -9.00 -3.85
N TYR A 146 -7.42 -7.77 -3.41
CA TYR A 146 -7.07 -6.60 -4.25
C TYR A 146 -7.98 -6.43 -5.48
N GLY A 147 -9.24 -6.86 -5.37
CA GLY A 147 -10.25 -6.74 -6.43
C GLY A 147 -10.05 -7.64 -7.66
N LEU A 148 -8.99 -8.45 -7.72
CA LEU A 148 -8.60 -9.13 -8.95
C LEU A 148 -8.37 -10.65 -8.82
N SER A 149 -7.91 -11.15 -7.68
CA SER A 149 -7.70 -12.59 -7.48
C SER A 149 -8.55 -13.09 -6.31
N PRO A 150 -9.32 -14.19 -6.46
CA PRO A 150 -10.04 -14.75 -5.33
C PRO A 150 -9.03 -15.25 -4.28
N ARG A 151 -9.38 -15.15 -2.99
CA ARG A 151 -8.47 -15.53 -1.89
C ARG A 151 -7.99 -16.98 -1.98
N ARG A 152 -8.80 -17.90 -2.53
CA ARG A 152 -8.35 -19.28 -2.81
C ARG A 152 -7.16 -19.37 -3.75
N ALA A 153 -6.92 -18.39 -4.62
CA ALA A 153 -5.78 -18.42 -5.54
C ALA A 153 -4.42 -18.27 -4.82
N TYR A 154 -4.42 -17.88 -3.55
CA TYR A 154 -3.22 -17.70 -2.73
C TYR A 154 -2.93 -18.91 -1.85
N THR A 155 -3.78 -19.94 -1.86
CA THR A 155 -3.57 -21.17 -1.08
C THR A 155 -2.72 -22.17 -1.84
N ARG A 156 -2.12 -23.12 -1.11
CA ARG A 156 -1.26 -24.16 -1.69
C ARG A 156 -1.95 -24.93 -2.82
N GLY A 157 -3.17 -25.40 -2.59
CA GLY A 157 -3.94 -26.14 -3.59
C GLY A 157 -4.62 -25.28 -4.66
N GLY A 158 -4.75 -23.96 -4.43
CA GLY A 158 -5.48 -23.07 -5.33
C GLY A 158 -4.61 -22.22 -6.26
N MET A 159 -3.33 -22.01 -5.91
CA MET A 159 -2.42 -21.23 -6.73
C MET A 159 -2.09 -21.90 -8.07
N LYS A 160 -2.15 -21.12 -9.15
CA LYS A 160 -1.76 -21.52 -10.52
C LYS A 160 -0.60 -20.69 -11.07
N GLY A 161 0.00 -19.87 -10.21
CA GLY A 161 0.94 -18.81 -10.51
C GLY A 161 0.91 -17.79 -9.36
N VAL A 162 1.66 -16.70 -9.50
CA VAL A 162 1.65 -15.60 -8.53
C VAL A 162 0.35 -14.82 -8.71
N PRO A 163 -0.54 -14.77 -7.71
CA PRO A 163 -1.74 -13.96 -7.80
C PRO A 163 -1.41 -12.47 -7.81
N VAL A 164 -2.41 -11.63 -8.10
CA VAL A 164 -2.21 -10.18 -8.10
C VAL A 164 -1.72 -9.68 -6.73
N ASP A 165 -0.73 -8.81 -6.74
CA ASP A 165 -0.21 -8.16 -5.54
C ASP A 165 0.55 -6.90 -5.95
N ASP A 166 0.41 -5.81 -5.20
CA ASP A 166 1.02 -4.53 -5.58
C ASP A 166 2.54 -4.53 -5.37
N ASP A 167 3.06 -5.27 -4.38
CA ASP A 167 4.51 -5.44 -4.21
C ASP A 167 5.15 -6.08 -5.45
N VAL A 168 4.41 -6.97 -6.13
CA VAL A 168 4.84 -7.60 -7.38
C VAL A 168 4.68 -6.63 -8.55
N ALA A 169 3.51 -5.98 -8.66
CA ALA A 169 3.21 -5.06 -9.75
C ALA A 169 4.18 -3.87 -9.80
N TYR A 170 4.47 -3.23 -8.66
CA TYR A 170 5.41 -2.11 -8.59
C TYR A 170 6.86 -2.54 -8.86
N THR A 171 7.23 -3.77 -8.51
CA THR A 171 8.55 -4.31 -8.85
C THR A 171 8.70 -4.44 -10.37
N LEU A 172 7.69 -4.98 -11.05
CA LEU A 172 7.67 -5.06 -12.52
C LEU A 172 7.57 -3.69 -13.17
N LEU A 173 6.80 -2.76 -12.59
CA LEU A 173 6.74 -1.37 -13.05
C LEU A 173 8.12 -0.71 -13.00
N GLY A 174 8.89 -0.92 -11.93
CA GLY A 174 10.26 -0.43 -11.82
C GLY A 174 11.17 -0.96 -12.92
N LEU A 175 11.05 -2.25 -13.29
CA LEU A 175 11.75 -2.82 -14.43
C LEU A 175 11.35 -2.12 -15.74
N LEU A 176 10.06 -1.97 -15.99
CA LEU A 176 9.54 -1.31 -17.21
C LEU A 176 9.98 0.15 -17.33
N VAL A 177 10.09 0.88 -16.21
CA VAL A 177 10.64 2.24 -16.18
C VAL A 177 12.09 2.26 -16.69
N VAL A 178 12.92 1.33 -16.18
CA VAL A 178 14.33 1.24 -16.57
C VAL A 178 14.49 0.77 -18.02
N GLU A 179 13.61 -0.13 -18.51
CA GLU A 179 13.62 -0.55 -19.91
C GLU A 179 13.21 0.58 -20.87
N ASP A 180 12.22 1.40 -20.50
CA ASP A 180 11.75 2.51 -21.33
C ASP A 180 12.71 3.72 -21.33
N PHE A 181 13.32 4.04 -20.19
CA PHE A 181 14.03 5.31 -19.98
C PHE A 181 15.51 5.16 -19.54
N GLY A 182 15.96 3.95 -19.23
CA GLY A 182 17.30 3.69 -18.71
C GLY A 182 17.42 3.89 -17.19
N PRO A 183 18.58 3.55 -16.60
CA PRO A 183 18.79 3.58 -15.14
C PRO A 183 18.84 5.00 -14.54
N ASP A 184 19.06 6.03 -15.39
CA ASP A 184 19.16 7.44 -14.99
C ASP A 184 17.84 8.21 -15.24
N PHE A 185 16.70 7.50 -15.24
CA PHE A 185 15.38 8.08 -15.49
C PHE A 185 15.03 9.20 -14.50
N THR A 186 14.26 10.17 -15.00
CA THR A 186 13.79 11.33 -14.24
C THR A 186 12.44 11.07 -13.57
N ILE A 187 12.06 11.94 -12.60
CA ILE A 187 10.74 11.89 -11.95
C ILE A 187 9.60 11.98 -12.99
N GLU A 188 9.76 12.84 -14.00
CA GLU A 188 8.79 13.00 -15.08
C GLU A 188 8.68 11.75 -15.98
N GLU A 189 9.78 11.05 -16.22
CA GLU A 189 9.78 9.78 -16.97
C GLU A 189 9.13 8.65 -16.17
N ASN A 190 9.36 8.59 -14.86
CA ASN A 190 8.61 7.70 -13.99
C ASN A 190 7.11 8.01 -14.01
N GLY A 191 6.72 9.29 -13.98
CA GLY A 191 5.33 9.72 -14.13
C GLY A 191 4.71 9.27 -15.47
N LYS A 192 5.45 9.36 -16.58
CA LYS A 192 5.02 8.84 -17.90
C LYS A 192 4.85 7.32 -17.87
N ALA A 193 5.76 6.58 -17.25
CA ALA A 193 5.66 5.14 -17.11
C ALA A 193 4.42 4.73 -16.30
N TRP A 194 4.13 5.44 -15.21
CA TRP A 194 2.92 5.22 -14.41
C TRP A 194 1.65 5.44 -15.24
N LEU A 195 1.58 6.53 -16.02
CA LEU A 195 0.44 6.78 -16.90
C LEU A 195 0.29 5.72 -18.01
N LYS A 196 1.40 5.13 -18.46
CA LYS A 196 1.44 4.10 -19.51
C LYS A 196 1.03 2.72 -18.98
N TYR A 197 1.56 2.32 -17.82
CA TYR A 197 1.52 0.93 -17.36
C TYR A 197 0.68 0.69 -16.11
N LEU A 198 0.45 1.70 -15.26
CA LEU A 198 -0.22 1.51 -13.97
C LEU A 198 -1.72 1.81 -14.09
N PRO A 199 -2.60 0.79 -14.17
CA PRO A 199 -4.03 1.01 -14.39
C PRO A 199 -4.71 1.64 -13.17
N TYR A 200 -4.34 1.18 -11.98
CA TYR A 200 -4.87 1.62 -10.69
C TYR A 200 -3.78 1.56 -9.63
N ALA A 201 -4.02 2.27 -8.52
CA ALA A 201 -3.19 2.27 -7.34
C ALA A 201 -4.09 2.38 -6.10
N CYS A 202 -3.49 2.31 -4.91
CA CYS A 202 -4.19 2.49 -3.63
C CYS A 202 -3.56 3.66 -2.85
N THR A 203 -4.27 4.17 -1.84
CA THR A 203 -3.72 5.10 -0.84
C THR A 203 -2.99 6.32 -1.40
N ALA A 204 -1.67 6.44 -1.18
CA ALA A 204 -0.91 7.62 -1.57
C ALA A 204 -0.59 7.60 -3.07
N GLU A 205 -0.31 6.42 -3.59
CA GLU A 205 0.00 6.12 -4.98
C GLU A 205 -1.21 6.40 -5.89
N ASP A 206 -2.42 6.16 -5.38
CA ASP A 206 -3.67 6.54 -6.06
C ASP A 206 -3.86 8.04 -6.15
N ILE A 207 -3.55 8.79 -5.08
CA ILE A 207 -3.52 10.26 -5.15
C ILE A 207 -2.50 10.71 -6.20
N ALA A 208 -1.31 10.10 -6.19
CA ALA A 208 -0.28 10.42 -7.15
C ALA A 208 -0.71 10.14 -8.60
N LEU A 209 -1.23 8.95 -8.87
CA LEU A 209 -1.72 8.54 -10.17
C LEU A 209 -2.87 9.42 -10.67
N ARG A 210 -3.79 9.83 -9.79
CA ARG A 210 -4.87 10.77 -10.14
C ARG A 210 -4.34 12.15 -10.49
N ASN A 211 -3.37 12.67 -9.74
CA ASN A 211 -2.75 13.95 -10.04
C ASN A 211 -2.04 13.91 -11.40
N LEU A 212 -1.28 12.84 -11.68
CA LEU A 212 -0.66 12.62 -12.99
C LEU A 212 -1.72 12.56 -14.11
N LYS A 213 -2.81 11.81 -13.91
CA LYS A 213 -3.93 11.72 -14.88
C LYS A 213 -4.63 13.07 -15.09
N ALA A 214 -4.63 13.93 -14.08
CA ALA A 214 -5.15 15.30 -14.16
C ALA A 214 -4.16 16.30 -14.79
N GLY A 215 -2.97 15.85 -15.21
CA GLY A 215 -1.96 16.69 -15.84
C GLY A 215 -1.11 17.51 -14.86
N VAL A 216 -1.12 17.17 -13.56
CA VAL A 216 -0.16 17.74 -12.61
C VAL A 216 1.23 17.16 -12.92
N ALA A 217 2.23 18.04 -13.03
CA ALA A 217 3.62 17.64 -13.27
C ALA A 217 4.12 16.70 -12.17
N ALA A 218 4.84 15.63 -12.53
CA ALA A 218 5.26 14.59 -11.61
C ALA A 218 6.13 15.13 -10.46
N GLU A 219 6.91 16.18 -10.69
CA GLU A 219 7.69 16.87 -9.66
C GLU A 219 6.85 17.54 -8.55
N LYS A 220 5.55 17.73 -8.79
CA LYS A 220 4.60 18.39 -7.87
C LYS A 220 3.59 17.43 -7.25
N VAL A 221 3.69 16.15 -7.59
CA VAL A 221 2.83 15.08 -7.08
C VAL A 221 3.39 14.57 -5.76
#